data_AF-A0A1A8HVE5-F1
#
_entry.id   AF-A0A1A8HVE5-F1
#
_cell.length_a   1.000
_cell.length_b   1.000
_cell.length_c   1.000
_cell.angle_alpha   90.00
_cell.angle_beta   90.00
_cell.angle_gamma   90.00
#
_symmetry.space_group_name_H-M   'P 1'
#
loop_
_entity.id
_entity.type
_entity.pdbx_description
1 polymer ?
#
loop_
_entity_poly.entity_id
_entity_poly.type
_entity_poly.pdbx_seq_one_letter_code
_entity_poly.pdbx_strand_id
1 'polypeptide(L)'
;KSGLFMGQMKSIWRAMTSPAFDFQGDLHQQGGAIIAGPDSQVHFVHFDLNRLDHVPISWLLQLAGVRQTLDFSDEPKIIHV
;
A
#
# COMPACT_ATOMS: atom_id res chain seq x y z
N LYS A 1 15.41 6.18 39.35
CA LYS A 1 15.66 5.81 37.93
C LYS A 1 14.47 5.09 37.25
N SER A 2 13.24 5.14 37.78
CA SER A 2 12.05 4.45 37.24
C SER A 2 11.23 5.26 36.22
N GLY A 3 11.28 6.60 36.29
CA GLY A 3 10.52 7.47 35.38
C GLY A 3 10.97 7.40 33.92
N LEU A 4 12.27 7.19 33.68
CA LEU A 4 12.81 7.08 32.31
C LEU A 4 12.33 5.80 31.62
N PHE A 5 12.31 4.67 32.34
CA PHE A 5 11.87 3.37 31.81
C PHE A 5 10.36 3.37 31.50
N MET A 6 9.54 3.92 32.39
CA MET A 6 8.10 4.09 32.16
C MET A 6 7.83 5.04 30.97
N GLY A 7 8.65 6.08 30.80
CA GLY A 7 8.59 6.98 29.65
C GLY A 7 8.88 6.27 28.32
N GLN A 8 9.90 5.41 28.29
CA GLN A 8 10.26 4.61 27.10
C GLN A 8 9.13 3.66 26.69
N MET A 9 8.55 2.91 27.64
CA MET A 9 7.42 2.02 27.36
C MET A 9 6.19 2.78 26.83
N LYS A 10 5.87 3.94 27.42
CA LYS A 10 4.79 4.80 26.92
C LYS A 10 5.08 5.35 25.52
N SER A 11 6.33 5.68 25.21
CA SER A 11 6.74 6.12 23.87
C SER A 11 6.57 5.02 22.84
N ILE A 12 6.99 3.79 23.14
CA ILE A 12 6.83 2.62 22.27
C ILE A 12 5.34 2.32 22.05
N TRP A 13 4.54 2.32 23.12
CA TRP A 13 3.10 2.11 23.02
C TRP A 13 2.43 3.16 22.12
N ARG A 14 2.72 4.44 22.35
CA ARG A 14 2.22 5.53 21.48
C ARG A 14 2.70 5.37 20.04
N ALA A 15 3.92 4.91 19.80
CA ALA A 15 4.39 4.67 18.43
C ALA A 15 3.59 3.54 17.78
N MET A 16 3.34 2.43 18.48
CA MET A 16 2.61 1.28 17.92
C MET A 16 1.10 1.51 17.77
N THR A 17 0.48 2.32 18.63
CA THR A 17 -0.97 2.55 18.61
C THR A 17 -1.38 3.91 18.07
N SER A 18 -0.42 4.74 17.63
CA SER A 18 -0.74 6.04 17.05
C SER A 18 -1.31 5.85 15.65
N PRO A 19 -2.43 6.52 15.32
CA PRO A 19 -2.93 6.59 13.94
C PRO A 19 -1.90 7.12 12.93
N ALA A 20 -0.90 7.90 13.39
CA ALA A 20 0.19 8.41 12.58
C ALA A 20 1.28 7.37 12.23
N PHE A 21 1.19 6.14 12.77
CA PHE A 21 2.13 5.07 12.45
C PHE A 21 1.79 4.39 11.13
N ASP A 22 0.50 4.23 10.82
CA ASP A 22 0.06 3.63 9.56
C ASP A 22 -0.05 4.63 8.41
N PHE A 23 -0.35 5.90 8.69
CA PHE A 23 -0.49 6.94 7.67
C PHE A 23 0.57 8.03 7.81
N GLN A 24 1.59 7.99 6.96
CA GLN A 24 2.57 9.07 6.77
C GLN A 24 2.58 9.62 5.33
N GLY A 25 1.50 9.44 4.58
CA GLY A 25 1.34 9.98 3.22
C GLY A 25 0.31 11.10 3.16
N ASP A 26 0.42 11.98 2.16
CA ASP A 26 -0.67 12.89 1.79
C ASP A 26 -1.86 12.06 1.29
N LEU A 27 -3.03 12.25 1.91
CA LEU A 27 -4.29 11.59 1.49
C LEU A 27 -4.62 11.88 0.02
N HIS A 28 -4.23 13.05 -0.50
CA HIS A 28 -4.44 13.39 -1.90
C HIS A 28 -3.43 12.73 -2.85
N GLN A 29 -2.35 12.15 -2.33
CA GLN A 29 -1.34 11.40 -3.10
C GLN A 29 -1.43 9.90 -2.84
N GLN A 30 -2.53 9.45 -2.26
CA GLN A 30 -2.75 8.06 -1.95
C GLN A 30 -3.01 7.25 -3.23
N GLY A 31 -2.22 6.20 -3.41
CA GLY A 31 -2.34 5.29 -4.55
C GLY A 31 -3.47 4.27 -4.38
N GLY A 32 -3.62 3.41 -5.39
CA GLY A 32 -4.56 2.31 -5.38
C GLY A 32 -4.61 1.61 -6.74
N ALA A 33 -5.45 0.59 -6.82
CA ALA A 33 -5.64 -0.21 -8.02
C ALA A 33 -7.12 -0.45 -8.30
N ILE A 34 -7.49 -0.42 -9.58
CA ILE A 34 -8.84 -0.72 -10.05
C ILE A 34 -8.78 -1.65 -11.26
N ILE A 35 -9.66 -2.66 -11.30
CA ILE A 35 -9.90 -3.46 -12.51
C ILE A 35 -11.29 -3.07 -13.01
N ALA A 36 -11.31 -2.28 -14.08
CA ALA A 36 -12.53 -1.87 -14.76
C ALA A 36 -12.78 -2.76 -15.98
N GLY A 37 -14.01 -3.25 -16.12
CA GLY A 37 -14.46 -4.02 -17.26
C GLY A 37 -15.22 -3.17 -18.27
N PRO A 38 -15.68 -3.81 -19.37
CA PRO A 38 -16.67 -3.22 -20.26
C PRO A 38 -17.92 -2.77 -19.49
N ASP A 39 -18.67 -1.82 -20.05
CA ASP A 39 -19.95 -1.34 -19.50
C ASP A 39 -19.87 -0.65 -18.13
N SER A 40 -18.75 0.01 -17.84
CA SER A 40 -18.54 0.74 -16.58
C SER A 40 -18.62 -0.14 -15.32
N GLN A 41 -18.37 -1.45 -15.46
CA GLN A 41 -18.33 -2.39 -14.35
C GLN A 41 -16.98 -2.33 -13.64
N VAL A 42 -17.00 -2.27 -12.31
CA VAL A 42 -15.78 -2.37 -11.49
C VAL A 42 -15.70 -3.78 -10.93
N HIS A 43 -14.70 -4.54 -11.35
CA HIS A 43 -14.47 -5.92 -10.90
C HIS A 43 -13.61 -6.00 -9.63
N PHE A 44 -12.75 -4.99 -9.42
CA PHE A 44 -11.87 -4.90 -8.25
C PHE A 44 -11.54 -3.43 -7.96
N VAL A 45 -11.45 -3.09 -6.68
CA VAL A 45 -10.94 -1.80 -6.21
C VAL A 45 -10.17 -2.00 -4.92
N HIS A 46 -8.99 -1.39 -4.83
CA HIS A 46 -8.17 -1.33 -3.63
C HIS A 46 -7.55 0.06 -3.49
N PHE A 47 -7.55 0.58 -2.26
CA PHE A 47 -6.94 1.87 -1.93
C PHE A 47 -5.78 1.61 -0.99
N ASP A 48 -4.57 2.01 -1.39
CA ASP A 48 -3.36 1.71 -0.63
C ASP A 48 -3.36 2.53 0.67
N LEU A 49 -3.66 1.92 1.82
CA LEU A 49 -3.75 2.66 3.09
C LEU A 49 -2.38 2.93 3.72
N ASN A 50 -1.36 2.14 3.37
CA ASN A 50 -0.01 2.35 3.84
C ASN A 50 0.99 1.71 2.85
N ARG A 51 2.29 1.97 3.04
CA ARG A 51 3.34 1.47 2.14
C ARG A 51 3.44 -0.07 2.04
N LEU A 52 2.92 -0.78 3.04
CA LEU A 52 2.93 -2.26 3.10
C LEU A 52 1.62 -2.86 2.58
N ASP A 53 0.62 -2.02 2.32
CA ASP A 53 -0.71 -2.38 1.80
C ASP A 53 -0.78 -2.24 0.27
N HIS A 54 0.38 -2.10 -0.38
CA HIS A 54 0.47 -2.00 -1.83
C HIS A 54 0.16 -3.35 -2.49
N VAL A 55 -0.65 -3.31 -3.55
CA VAL A 55 -1.02 -4.49 -4.33
C VAL A 55 -0.07 -4.70 -5.53
N PRO A 56 0.68 -5.81 -5.60
CA PRO A 56 1.60 -6.07 -6.72
C PRO A 56 0.87 -6.21 -8.06
N ILE A 57 1.45 -5.62 -9.12
CA ILE A 57 0.86 -5.63 -10.47
C ILE A 57 0.64 -7.05 -11.03
N SER A 58 1.51 -8.00 -10.69
CA SER A 58 1.37 -9.40 -11.11
C SER A 58 0.08 -10.04 -10.60
N TRP A 59 -0.35 -9.70 -9.38
CA TRP A 59 -1.59 -10.19 -8.82
C TRP A 59 -2.81 -9.54 -9.47
N LEU A 60 -2.77 -8.24 -9.76
CA LEU A 60 -3.84 -7.54 -10.49
C LEU A 60 -4.05 -8.14 -11.88
N LEU A 61 -2.96 -8.45 -12.60
CA LEU A 61 -3.03 -9.08 -13.91
C LEU A 61 -3.65 -10.48 -13.82
N GLN A 62 -3.28 -11.26 -12.80
CA GLN A 62 -3.89 -12.57 -12.56
C GLN A 62 -5.39 -12.44 -12.25
N LEU A 63 -5.80 -11.47 -11.41
CA LEU A 63 -7.20 -11.17 -11.13
C LEU A 63 -7.97 -10.73 -12.38
N ALA A 64 -7.30 -10.02 -13.30
CA ALA A 64 -7.85 -9.64 -14.61
C ALA A 64 -7.91 -10.81 -15.62
N GLY A 65 -7.48 -12.01 -15.24
CA GLY A 65 -7.53 -13.20 -16.09
C GLY A 65 -6.36 -13.36 -17.04
N VAL A 66 -5.27 -12.60 -16.87
CA VAL A 66 -4.03 -12.78 -17.63
C VAL A 66 -3.38 -14.10 -17.20
N ARG A 67 -3.34 -15.07 -18.12
CA ARG A 67 -2.91 -16.45 -17.83
C ARG A 67 -1.40 -16.67 -17.85
N GLN A 68 -0.66 -15.75 -18.46
CA GLN A 68 0.80 -15.85 -18.56
C GLN A 68 1.42 -15.03 -17.44
N THR A 69 2.36 -15.63 -16.70
CA THR A 69 3.17 -14.91 -15.73
C THR A 69 4.07 -13.93 -16.48
N LEU A 70 3.83 -12.64 -16.27
CA LEU A 70 4.70 -11.59 -16.78
C LEU A 70 5.73 -11.25 -15.70
N ASP A 71 7.00 -11.29 -16.08
CA ASP A 71 8.10 -10.84 -15.23
C ASP A 71 8.47 -9.41 -15.62
N PHE A 72 8.40 -8.50 -14.65
CA PHE A 72 8.74 -7.09 -14.82
C PHE A 72 10.04 -6.72 -14.11
N SER A 73 10.82 -7.70 -13.65
CA SER A 73 12.03 -7.47 -12.84
C SER A 73 13.12 -6.72 -13.62
N ASP A 74 13.20 -6.96 -14.93
CA ASP A 74 14.21 -6.36 -15.83
C ASP A 74 13.71 -5.12 -16.58
N GLU A 75 12.46 -4.71 -16.36
CA GLU A 75 11.87 -3.57 -17.07
C GLU A 75 12.28 -2.23 -16.40
N PRO A 76 12.70 -1.22 -17.19
CA PRO A 76 13.07 0.08 -16.66
C PRO A 76 11.86 0.76 -16.01
N LYS A 77 12.00 1.15 -14.73
CA LYS A 77 10.97 1.92 -14.04
C LYS A 77 10.86 3.30 -14.68
N ILE A 78 9.71 3.60 -15.28
CA ILE A 78 9.41 4.94 -15.79
C ILE A 78 9.09 5.84 -14.59
N ILE A 79 10.06 6.64 -14.16
CA ILE A 79 9.89 7.67 -13.13
C ILE A 79 9.76 8.99 -13.89
N HIS A 80 8.53 9.41 -14.18
CA HIS A 80 8.29 10.80 -14.60
C HIS A 80 8.23 11.67 -13.33
N VAL A 81 9.16 12.62 -13.22
CA VAL A 81 9.21 13.65 -12.17
C VAL A 81 8.63 14.95 -12.72
#